data_AF-A0A0R3U208-F1
#
_entry.id   AF-A0A0R3U208-F1
#
_cell.length_a   1.000
_cell.length_b   1.000
_cell.length_c   1.000
_cell.angle_alpha   90.00
_cell.angle_beta   90.00
_cell.angle_gamma   90.00
#
_symmetry.space_group_name_H-M   'P 1'
#
loop_
_entity.id
_entity.type
_entity.pdbx_description
1 polymer ?
#
loop_
_entity_poly.entity_id
_entity_poly.type
_entity_poly.pdbx_seq_one_letter_code
_entity_poly.pdbx_strand_id
1 'polypeptide(L)' 'MDSKKSHDFDESVKKLFKELDKDGSGKVSAKELVVMLREMKSSLDEATVERLIKKFDTNKDGELSLEELDKLLEM' A
#
# COMPACT_ATOMS: atom_id res chain seq x y z
N MET A 1 30.07 -1.37 3.88
CA MET A 1 29.57 -0.07 4.37
C MET A 1 28.09 -0.06 4.02
N ASP A 2 27.27 -0.68 4.86
CA ASP A 2 25.89 -1.03 4.51
C ASP A 2 25.02 -0.69 5.72
N SER A 3 24.65 0.59 5.87
CA SER A 3 23.83 1.04 7.01
C SER A 3 22.91 2.21 6.67
N LYS A 4 22.40 2.26 5.43
CA LYS A 4 21.49 3.33 4.98
C LYS A 4 20.27 2.77 4.27
N LYS A 5 19.48 1.92 4.95
CA LYS A 5 18.17 1.45 4.43
C LYS A 5 16.98 1.61 5.40
N SER A 6 17.11 2.30 6.53
CA SER A 6 16.12 2.11 7.63
C SER A 6 15.47 3.37 8.21
N HIS A 7 15.40 4.50 7.49
CA HIS A 7 14.62 5.66 8.00
C HIS A 7 13.73 6.34 6.95
N ASP A 8 14.22 6.56 5.72
CA ASP A 8 13.44 7.26 4.68
C ASP A 8 12.27 6.43 4.09
N PHE A 9 12.43 5.11 4.02
CA PHE A 9 11.43 4.24 3.40
C PHE A 9 10.20 4.08 4.29
N ASP A 10 10.40 3.88 5.60
CA ASP A 10 9.34 3.79 6.59
C ASP A 10 8.49 5.09 6.65
N GLU A 11 9.12 6.26 6.50
CA GLU A 11 8.38 7.53 6.44
C GLU A 11 7.57 7.69 5.15
N SER A 12 8.10 7.23 4.01
CA SER A 12 7.40 7.27 2.73
C SER A 12 6.20 6.33 2.73
N VAL A 13 6.38 5.10 3.23
CA VAL A 13 5.32 4.11 3.40
C VAL A 13 4.28 4.63 4.38
N LYS A 14 4.66 5.17 5.54
CA LYS A 14 3.71 5.75 6.52
C LYS A 14 2.94 6.95 5.99
N LYS A 15 3.56 7.81 5.19
CA LYS A 15 2.88 8.93 4.54
C LYS A 15 1.85 8.42 3.55
N LEU A 16 2.27 7.55 2.63
CA LEU A 16 1.37 6.92 1.66
C LEU A 16 0.24 6.20 2.36
N PHE A 17 0.55 5.44 3.41
CA PHE A 17 -0.41 4.73 4.23
C PHE A 17 -1.43 5.68 4.86
N LYS A 18 -1.01 6.80 5.45
CA LYS A 18 -1.92 7.82 6.00
C LYS A 18 -2.75 8.52 4.92
N GLU A 19 -2.21 8.67 3.72
CA GLU A 19 -2.95 9.25 2.60
C GLU A 19 -3.97 8.26 2.01
N LEU A 20 -3.69 6.96 2.12
CA LEU A 20 -4.54 5.85 1.70
C LEU A 20 -5.66 5.54 2.72
N ASP A 21 -5.30 5.36 3.99
CA ASP A 21 -6.19 5.04 5.11
C ASP A 21 -7.01 6.28 5.52
N LYS A 22 -8.06 6.56 4.76
CA LYS A 22 -8.95 7.71 4.98
C LYS A 22 -9.86 7.48 6.18
N ASP A 23 -10.18 6.22 6.46
CA ASP A 23 -11.05 5.82 7.58
C ASP A 23 -10.29 5.74 8.91
N GLY A 24 -8.94 5.71 8.89
CA GLY A 24 -8.11 5.58 10.08
C GLY A 24 -8.17 4.18 10.69
N SER A 25 -8.47 3.18 9.86
CA SER A 25 -8.63 1.78 10.22
C SER A 25 -7.31 1.11 10.59
N GLY A 26 -6.18 1.69 10.18
CA GLY A 26 -4.87 1.07 10.28
C GLY A 26 -4.65 -0.03 9.23
N LYS A 27 -5.50 -0.10 8.20
CA LYS A 27 -5.31 -0.91 6.97
C LYS A 27 -5.72 -0.12 5.73
N VAL A 28 -5.32 -0.60 4.55
CA VAL A 28 -5.73 -0.01 3.27
C VAL A 28 -6.60 -0.99 2.52
N SER A 29 -7.87 -0.66 2.39
CA SER A 29 -8.81 -1.46 1.62
C SER A 29 -8.56 -1.34 0.11
N ALA A 30 -9.07 -2.30 -0.67
CA ALA A 30 -8.95 -2.25 -2.13
C ALA A 30 -9.51 -0.97 -2.75
N LYS A 31 -10.59 -0.45 -2.17
CA LYS A 31 -11.22 0.79 -2.63
C LYS A 31 -10.31 1.99 -2.40
N GLU A 32 -9.69 2.07 -1.23
CA GLU A 32 -8.76 3.16 -0.90
C GLU A 32 -7.52 3.13 -1.78
N LEU A 33 -6.95 1.94 -2.02
CA LEU A 33 -5.81 1.77 -2.91
C LEU A 33 -6.14 2.19 -4.34
N VAL A 34 -7.31 1.79 -4.86
CA VAL A 34 -7.78 2.17 -6.21
C VAL A 34 -7.95 3.68 -6.33
N VAL A 35 -8.59 4.33 -5.36
CA VAL A 35 -8.81 5.78 -5.36
C VAL A 35 -7.48 6.52 -5.45
N MET A 36 -6.51 6.14 -4.61
CA MET A 36 -5.21 6.80 -4.55
C MET A 36 -4.36 6.54 -5.79
N LEU A 37 -4.36 5.32 -6.33
CA LEU A 37 -3.65 5.02 -7.59
C LEU A 37 -4.23 5.83 -8.76
N ARG A 38 -5.55 6.05 -8.74
CA ARG A 38 -6.23 6.93 -9.70
C ARG A 38 -5.85 8.40 -9.51
N GLU A 39 -5.69 8.86 -8.26
CA GLU A 39 -5.20 10.20 -7.92
C GLU A 39 -3.73 10.41 -8.32
N MET A 40 -2.88 9.39 -8.18
CA MET A 40 -1.49 9.39 -8.64
C MET A 40 -1.32 9.36 -10.17
N LYS A 41 -2.42 9.54 -10.94
CA LYS A 41 -2.46 9.45 -12.42
C LYS A 41 -1.89 8.15 -12.97
N SER A 42 -1.79 7.10 -12.16
CA SER A 42 -1.52 5.77 -12.67
C SER A 42 -2.84 5.19 -13.16
N SER A 43 -2.94 4.96 -14.47
CA SER A 43 -4.05 4.25 -15.11
C SER A 43 -3.99 2.75 -14.78
N LEU A 44 -4.03 2.42 -13.49
CA LEU A 44 -4.17 1.06 -13.01
C LEU A 44 -5.66 0.75 -12.89
N ASP A 45 -6.12 -0.23 -13.67
CA ASP A 45 -7.48 -0.75 -13.56
C ASP A 45 -7.70 -1.42 -12.20
N GLU A 46 -8.95 -1.35 -11.73
CA GLU A 46 -9.42 -1.97 -10.48
C GLU A 46 -9.03 -3.46 -10.40
N ALA A 47 -9.08 -4.17 -11.54
CA ALA A 47 -8.65 -5.56 -11.67
C ALA A 47 -7.15 -5.77 -11.40
N THR A 48 -6.30 -4.81 -11.74
CA THR A 48 -4.86 -4.86 -11.44
C THR A 48 -4.63 -4.63 -9.96
N VAL A 49 -5.38 -3.71 -9.35
CA VAL A 49 -5.33 -3.44 -7.91
C VAL A 49 -5.78 -4.65 -7.10
N GLU A 50 -6.90 -5.29 -7.47
CA GLU A 50 -7.35 -6.53 -6.84
C GLU A 50 -6.30 -7.64 -6.92
N ARG A 51 -5.60 -7.76 -8.06
CA ARG A 51 -4.52 -8.74 -8.23
C ARG A 51 -3.32 -8.43 -7.35
N LEU A 52 -2.96 -7.15 -7.22
CA LEU A 52 -1.90 -6.71 -6.31
C LEU A 52 -2.29 -7.05 -4.88
N ILE A 53 -3.48 -6.64 -4.45
CA ILE A 53 -3.96 -6.92 -3.09
C ILE A 53 -3.94 -8.41 -2.85
N LYS A 54 -4.58 -9.25 -3.66
CA LYS A 54 -4.53 -10.72 -3.48
C LYS A 54 -3.13 -11.33 -3.46
N LYS A 55 -2.14 -10.68 -4.08
CA LYS A 55 -0.76 -11.19 -4.13
C LYS A 55 0.02 -10.83 -2.87
N PHE A 56 -0.28 -9.70 -2.25
CA PHE A 56 0.44 -9.19 -1.08
C PHE A 56 -0.34 -9.36 0.24
N ASP A 57 -1.67 -9.43 0.15
CA ASP A 57 -2.64 -9.80 1.18
C ASP A 57 -2.38 -11.26 1.60
N THR A 58 -1.53 -11.39 2.61
CA THR A 58 -1.07 -12.69 3.13
C THR A 58 -2.08 -13.22 4.14
N ASN A 59 -2.71 -12.31 4.88
CA ASN A 59 -3.73 -12.64 5.87
C ASN A 59 -5.11 -12.94 5.24
N LYS A 60 -5.30 -12.60 3.95
CA LYS A 60 -6.53 -12.77 3.17
C LYS A 60 -7.73 -12.04 3.78
N ASP A 61 -7.47 -10.90 4.39
CA ASP A 61 -8.51 -10.04 4.98
C ASP A 61 -9.15 -9.12 3.92
N GLY A 62 -8.56 -9.06 2.71
CA GLY A 62 -9.01 -8.18 1.63
C GLY A 62 -8.50 -6.74 1.75
N GLU A 63 -7.62 -6.49 2.71
CA GLU A 63 -7.03 -5.19 3.05
C GLU A 63 -5.52 -5.35 3.23
N LEU A 64 -4.74 -4.33 2.86
CA LEU A 64 -3.30 -4.32 3.04
C LEU A 64 -2.95 -3.63 4.36
N SER A 65 -2.34 -4.37 5.26
CA SER A 65 -1.75 -3.82 6.49
C SER A 65 -0.49 -3.01 6.14
N LEU A 66 -0.02 -2.14 7.05
CA LEU A 66 1.25 -1.40 6.90
C LEU A 66 2.41 -2.31 6.47
N GLU A 67 2.51 -3.49 7.08
CA GLU A 67 3.55 -4.50 6.81
C GLU A 67 3.42 -5.13 5.41
N GLU A 68 2.20 -5.27 4.90
CA GLU A 68 1.93 -5.84 3.58
C GLU A 68 2.13 -4.80 2.47
N LEU A 69 1.82 -3.53 2.77
CA LEU A 69 2.07 -2.40 1.88
C LEU A 69 3.57 -2.11 1.75
N ASP A 70 4.33 -2.22 2.84
CA ASP A 70 5.79 -2.09 2.83
C ASP A 70 6.43 -3.11 1.88
N LYS A 71 6.03 -4.39 1.97
CA LYS A 71 6.46 -5.45 1.04
C LYS A 71 6.06 -5.21 -0.41
N LEU A 72 4.94 -4.52 -0.65
CA LEU A 72 4.50 -4.14 -1.99
C LEU A 72 5.39 -3.06 -2.60
N LEU A 73 5.91 -2.14 -1.78
CA LEU A 73 6.81 -1.07 -2.22
C LEU A 73 8.28 -1.53 -2.28
N GLU A 74 8.66 -2.59 -1.57
CA GLU A 74 9.98 -3.23 -1.67
C GLU A 74 10.21 -4.04 -2.99
N MET A 75 9.27 -3.98 -3.95
CA MET A 75 9.39 -4.68 -5.24
C MET A 75 10.31 -4.02 -6.26
#